data_AF-A0A7G9SSK0-F1
#
_entry.id   AF-A0A7G9SSK0-F1
#
_cell.length_a   1.000
_cell.length_b   1.000
_cell.length_c   1.000
_cell.angle_alpha   90.00
_cell.angle_beta   90.00
_cell.angle_gamma   90.00
#
_symmetry.space_group_name_H-M   'P 1'
#
loop_
_entity.id
_entity.type
_entity.pdbx_description
1 polymer ?
#
loop_
_entity_poly.entity_id
_entity_poly.type
_entity_poly.pdbx_seq_one_letter_code
_entity_poly.pdbx_strand_id
1 'polypeptide(L)'
;MQIPSSSSPDALLAALAAHYMAMPPVAAMQPRVLDWEDGCLRMHAPLAANVNDKGCAFGGSLSSLMTIAGWGLAFLTLAQAGQEADIYIADSRVRYLKPVYDDLLVEVRLDTAGEGADAIDLPGALRSKGRASVRMEARTVLADGGAAAVLVGRYVAIARD
;
A
#
# COMPACT_ATOMS: atom_id res chain seq x y z
N MET A 1 1.06 4.51 13.11
CA MET A 1 2.06 5.56 12.86
C MET A 1 1.45 6.89 13.30
N GLN A 2 2.20 7.79 13.95
CA GLN A 2 1.68 9.12 14.29
C GLN A 2 1.55 9.99 13.04
N ILE A 3 0.53 10.85 12.99
CA ILE A 3 0.37 11.80 11.88
C ILE A 3 1.39 12.93 12.05
N PRO A 4 2.13 13.32 10.99
CA PRO A 4 3.02 14.48 11.08
C PRO A 4 2.23 15.76 11.40
N SER A 5 2.87 16.72 12.08
CA SER A 5 2.22 17.98 12.48
C SER A 5 1.69 18.82 11.30
N SER A 6 2.23 18.61 10.09
CA SER A 6 1.69 19.13 8.84
C SER A 6 0.87 18.05 8.13
N SER A 7 -0.38 18.37 7.78
CA SER A 7 -1.24 17.51 6.97
C SER A 7 -1.09 17.74 5.46
N SER A 8 -0.07 18.47 5.01
CA SER A 8 0.20 18.63 3.58
C SER A 8 0.51 17.27 2.93
N PRO A 9 0.10 17.04 1.67
CA PRO A 9 0.38 15.79 0.96
C PRO A 9 1.86 15.39 1.02
N ASP A 10 2.77 16.33 0.75
CA ASP A 10 4.22 16.07 0.80
C ASP A 10 4.70 15.63 2.18
N ALA A 11 4.18 16.22 3.26
CA ALA A 11 4.55 15.83 4.62
C ALA A 11 4.07 14.42 4.95
N LEU A 12 2.87 14.04 4.49
CA LEU A 12 2.33 12.69 4.65
C LEU A 12 3.15 11.65 3.87
N LEU A 13 3.52 11.95 2.62
CA LEU A 13 4.38 11.06 1.80
C LEU A 13 5.77 10.90 2.40
N ALA A 14 6.38 12.00 2.88
CA ALA A 14 7.68 11.95 3.55
C ALA A 14 7.62 11.13 4.85
N ALA A 15 6.56 11.31 5.66
CA ALA A 15 6.37 10.54 6.88
C ALA A 15 6.17 9.04 6.57
N LEU A 16 5.40 8.71 5.53
CA LEU A 16 5.21 7.33 5.08
C LEU A 16 6.52 6.68 4.63
N ALA A 17 7.31 7.38 3.82
CA ALA A 17 8.62 6.93 3.37
C ALA A 17 9.57 6.67 4.56
N ALA A 18 9.62 7.59 5.53
CA ALA A 18 10.41 7.41 6.75
C ALA A 18 9.95 6.19 7.57
N HIS A 19 8.64 5.98 7.68
CA HIS A 19 8.07 4.82 8.38
C HIS A 19 8.48 3.49 7.74
N TYR A 20 8.47 3.41 6.41
CA TYR A 20 8.93 2.23 5.68
C TYR A 20 10.41 1.93 5.92
N MET A 21 11.24 2.96 5.96
CA MET A 21 12.67 2.78 6.25
C MET A 21 12.95 2.35 7.69
N ALA A 22 12.02 2.58 8.62
CA ALA A 22 12.12 2.10 10.00
C ALA A 22 11.71 0.62 10.19
N MET A 23 11.11 -0.03 9.19
CA MET A 23 10.73 -1.44 9.24
C MET A 23 11.77 -2.31 8.52
N PRO A 24 12.62 -3.10 9.21
CA PRO A 24 13.77 -3.75 8.58
C PRO A 24 13.46 -4.62 7.34
N PRO A 25 12.39 -5.46 7.33
CA PRO A 25 12.05 -6.23 6.13
C PRO A 25 11.60 -5.35 4.95
N VAL A 26 10.94 -4.22 5.24
CA VAL A 26 10.46 -3.28 4.23
C VAL A 26 11.64 -2.47 3.68
N ALA A 27 12.48 -1.93 4.57
CA ALA A 27 13.70 -1.20 4.22
C ALA A 27 14.64 -1.99 3.31
N ALA A 28 14.74 -3.32 3.51
CA ALA A 28 15.56 -4.19 2.67
C ALA A 28 15.12 -4.21 1.19
N MET A 29 13.83 -4.00 0.91
CA MET A 29 13.31 -3.89 -0.46
C MET A 29 13.65 -2.54 -1.12
N GLN A 30 14.13 -1.56 -0.34
CA GLN A 30 14.41 -0.18 -0.77
C GLN A 30 13.20 0.52 -1.45
N PRO A 31 12.01 0.50 -0.84
CA PRO A 31 10.84 1.11 -1.43
C PRO A 31 10.97 2.64 -1.47
N ARG A 32 10.45 3.23 -2.54
CA ARG A 32 10.23 4.67 -2.67
C ARG A 32 8.74 4.93 -2.85
N VAL A 33 8.23 5.89 -2.08
CA VAL A 33 6.90 6.45 -2.29
C VAL A 33 7.03 7.49 -3.40
N LEU A 34 6.31 7.32 -4.51
CA LEU A 34 6.43 8.20 -5.67
C LEU A 34 5.44 9.37 -5.55
N ASP A 35 4.15 9.05 -5.53
CA ASP A 35 3.07 10.02 -5.47
C ASP A 35 1.81 9.40 -4.86
N TRP A 36 0.88 10.27 -4.48
CA TRP A 36 -0.48 9.90 -4.10
C TRP A 36 -1.46 10.88 -4.71
N GLU A 37 -2.09 10.48 -5.81
CA GLU A 37 -2.96 11.33 -6.62
C GLU A 37 -4.20 10.56 -7.05
N ASP A 38 -5.36 11.23 -7.07
CA ASP A 38 -6.64 10.66 -7.49
C ASP A 38 -6.96 9.30 -6.83
N GLY A 39 -6.65 9.15 -5.54
CA GLY A 39 -6.86 7.91 -4.79
C GLY A 39 -5.95 6.74 -5.21
N CYS A 40 -4.85 7.02 -5.92
CA CYS A 40 -3.81 6.05 -6.27
C CYS A 40 -2.56 6.33 -5.47
N LEU A 41 -2.03 5.34 -4.75
CA LEU A 41 -0.65 5.43 -4.25
C LEU A 41 0.27 4.69 -5.21
N ARG A 42 1.34 5.35 -5.65
CA ARG A 42 2.39 4.76 -6.48
C ARG A 42 3.67 4.54 -5.71
N MET A 43 4.25 3.36 -5.86
CA MET A 43 5.49 2.97 -5.22
C MET A 43 6.46 2.34 -6.21
N HIS A 44 7.75 2.51 -5.92
CA HIS A 44 8.85 1.93 -6.67
C HIS A 44 9.75 1.09 -5.74
N ALA A 45 10.38 0.05 -6.27
CA ALA A 45 11.53 -0.58 -5.63
C ALA A 45 12.53 -1.10 -6.68
N PRO A 46 13.86 -0.98 -6.45
CA PRO A 46 14.85 -1.41 -7.41
C PRO A 46 14.88 -2.93 -7.55
N LEU A 47 15.00 -3.44 -8.77
CA LEU A 47 15.11 -4.89 -9.03
C LEU A 47 16.32 -5.50 -8.32
N ALA A 48 17.44 -4.76 -8.28
CA ALA A 48 18.68 -5.25 -7.67
C ALA A 48 18.53 -5.66 -6.19
N ALA A 49 17.61 -5.04 -5.45
CA ALA A 49 17.30 -5.40 -4.07
C ALA A 49 16.24 -6.51 -3.94
N ASN A 50 15.56 -6.84 -5.04
CA ASN A 50 14.35 -7.66 -5.07
C ASN A 50 14.45 -8.83 -6.07
N VAL A 51 15.64 -9.16 -6.56
CA VAL A 51 15.87 -10.20 -7.57
C VAL A 51 15.86 -11.61 -6.96
N ASN A 52 15.40 -12.60 -7.71
CA ASN A 52 15.47 -14.03 -7.36
C ASN A 52 16.57 -14.76 -8.15
N ASP A 53 16.65 -16.08 -7.97
CA ASP A 53 17.61 -16.98 -8.62
C ASP A 53 17.55 -16.99 -10.17
N LYS A 54 16.47 -16.47 -10.76
CA LYS A 54 16.21 -16.43 -12.21
C LYS A 54 16.48 -15.05 -12.82
N GLY A 55 17.02 -14.11 -12.04
CA GLY A 55 17.30 -12.75 -12.52
C GLY A 55 16.05 -11.87 -12.70
N CYS A 56 14.89 -12.29 -12.20
CA CYS A 56 13.66 -11.51 -12.19
C CYS A 56 13.21 -11.23 -10.75
N ALA A 57 12.20 -10.37 -10.57
CA ALA A 57 11.70 -10.02 -9.25
C ALA A 57 11.22 -11.26 -8.48
N PHE A 58 11.61 -11.35 -7.22
CA PHE A 58 11.13 -12.37 -6.29
C PHE A 58 9.62 -12.20 -6.05
N GLY A 59 8.86 -13.29 -6.16
CA GLY A 59 7.42 -13.26 -5.93
C GLY A 59 7.06 -12.73 -4.54
N GLY A 60 7.85 -13.08 -3.52
CA GLY A 60 7.69 -12.52 -2.18
C GLY A 60 7.88 -11.00 -2.17
N SER A 61 8.91 -10.46 -2.82
CA SER A 61 9.12 -9.01 -2.94
C SER A 61 7.96 -8.31 -3.64
N LEU A 62 7.43 -8.88 -4.73
CA LEU A 62 6.25 -8.35 -5.42
C LEU A 62 5.06 -8.27 -4.45
N SER A 63 4.76 -9.37 -3.75
CA SER A 63 3.66 -9.42 -2.79
C SER A 63 3.85 -8.46 -1.61
N SER A 64 5.07 -8.37 -1.07
CA SER A 64 5.40 -7.51 0.07
C SER A 64 5.30 -6.03 -0.29
N LEU A 65 5.78 -5.62 -1.47
CA LEU A 65 5.64 -4.24 -1.93
C LEU A 65 4.16 -3.87 -2.19
N MET A 66 3.38 -4.77 -2.80
CA MET A 66 1.93 -4.59 -2.97
C MET A 66 1.18 -4.53 -1.64
N THR A 67 1.53 -5.38 -0.68
CA THR A 67 0.96 -5.36 0.68
C THR A 67 1.25 -4.06 1.40
N ILE A 68 2.51 -3.60 1.38
CA ILE A 68 2.83 -2.36 2.08
C ILE A 68 2.24 -1.14 1.36
N ALA A 69 2.11 -1.17 0.03
CA ALA A 69 1.40 -0.13 -0.70
C ALA A 69 -0.06 0.02 -0.21
N GLY A 70 -0.82 -1.08 -0.08
CA GLY A 70 -2.18 -1.00 0.46
C GLY A 70 -2.24 -0.49 1.90
N TRP A 71 -1.30 -0.91 2.74
CA TRP A 71 -1.17 -0.34 4.09
C TRP A 71 -0.94 1.18 4.04
N GLY A 72 -0.06 1.64 3.14
CA GLY A 72 0.25 3.06 2.93
C GLY A 72 -0.94 3.87 2.47
N LEU A 73 -1.74 3.35 1.52
CA LEU A 73 -2.95 4.01 1.07
C LEU A 73 -3.98 4.15 2.20
N ALA A 74 -4.10 3.14 3.08
CA ALA A 74 -4.98 3.23 4.25
C ALA A 74 -4.47 4.29 5.24
N PHE A 75 -3.16 4.34 5.48
CA PHE A 75 -2.55 5.37 6.31
C PHE A 75 -2.81 6.78 5.76
N LEU A 76 -2.50 7.02 4.47
CA LEU A 76 -2.69 8.34 3.84
C LEU A 76 -4.15 8.81 3.89
N THR A 77 -5.09 7.89 3.65
CA THR A 77 -6.53 8.16 3.70
C THR A 77 -6.98 8.59 5.10
N LEU A 78 -6.52 7.88 6.15
CA LEU A 78 -6.85 8.21 7.54
C LEU A 78 -6.14 9.49 8.01
N ALA A 79 -4.87 9.66 7.65
CA ALA A 79 -4.05 10.80 8.03
C ALA A 79 -4.58 12.11 7.43
N GLN A 80 -5.05 12.09 6.16
CA GLN A 80 -5.72 13.23 5.53
C GLN A 80 -7.02 13.61 6.26
N ALA A 81 -7.69 12.64 6.89
CA ALA A 81 -8.85 12.88 7.74
C ALA A 81 -8.50 13.22 9.21
N GLY A 82 -7.21 13.37 9.54
CA GLY A 82 -6.74 13.68 10.90
C GLY A 82 -6.91 12.54 11.91
N GLN A 83 -6.95 11.28 11.45
CA GLN A 83 -7.23 10.12 12.31
C GLN A 83 -6.03 9.21 12.45
N GLU A 84 -5.61 8.96 13.69
CA GLU A 84 -4.61 7.93 13.99
C GLU A 84 -5.25 6.56 14.18
N ALA A 85 -4.60 5.54 13.63
CA ALA A 85 -5.03 4.15 13.79
C ALA A 85 -3.84 3.18 13.75
N ASP A 86 -4.03 2.02 14.36
CA ASP A 86 -3.24 0.85 14.06
C ASP A 86 -3.85 0.11 12.88
N ILE A 87 -3.06 -0.10 11.83
CA ILE A 87 -3.50 -0.66 10.56
C ILE A 87 -2.83 -2.03 10.38
N TYR A 88 -3.65 -3.04 10.11
CA TYR A 88 -3.24 -4.42 9.90
C TYR A 88 -3.77 -4.92 8.56
N ILE A 89 -3.03 -5.83 7.91
CA ILE A 89 -3.60 -6.64 6.84
C ILE A 89 -4.27 -7.87 7.46
N ALA A 90 -5.56 -8.08 7.19
CA ALA A 90 -6.32 -9.21 7.71
C ALA A 90 -6.15 -10.44 6.83
N ASP A 91 -6.19 -10.26 5.52
CA ASP A 91 -5.97 -11.29 4.52
C ASP A 91 -5.62 -10.67 3.17
N SER A 92 -5.04 -11.47 2.28
CA SER A 92 -4.82 -11.09 0.89
C SER A 92 -4.80 -12.29 -0.04
N ARG A 93 -5.05 -12.03 -1.32
CA ARG A 93 -4.88 -12.96 -2.43
C ARG A 93 -4.02 -12.32 -3.50
N VAL A 94 -2.94 -13.00 -3.87
CA VAL A 94 -2.05 -12.58 -4.96
C VAL A 94 -2.17 -13.52 -6.17
N ARG A 95 -2.13 -12.93 -7.37
CA ARG A 95 -2.01 -13.63 -8.65
C ARG A 95 -0.76 -13.15 -9.36
N TYR A 96 0.16 -14.07 -9.64
CA TYR A 96 1.34 -13.80 -10.47
C TYR A 96 1.02 -14.14 -11.92
N LEU A 97 1.19 -13.17 -12.82
CA LEU A 97 0.78 -13.25 -14.22
C LEU A 97 1.98 -13.33 -15.16
N LYS A 98 3.04 -12.55 -14.89
CA LYS A 98 4.25 -12.47 -15.71
C LYS A 98 5.49 -12.23 -14.81
N PRO A 99 6.68 -12.73 -15.18
CA PRO A 99 7.93 -12.34 -14.53
C PRO A 99 8.27 -10.86 -14.79
N VAL A 100 9.00 -10.23 -13.87
CA VAL A 100 9.42 -8.81 -13.97
C VAL A 100 10.95 -8.74 -14.00
N TYR A 101 11.52 -8.20 -15.07
CA TYR A 101 12.98 -8.06 -15.25
C TYR A 101 13.47 -6.61 -15.14
N ASP A 102 12.59 -5.70 -14.70
CA ASP A 102 12.86 -4.30 -14.47
C ASP A 102 12.57 -3.95 -13.00
N ASP A 103 12.84 -2.70 -12.64
CA ASP A 103 12.42 -2.15 -11.37
C ASP A 103 10.91 -2.32 -11.13
N LEU A 104 10.54 -2.57 -9.88
CA LEU A 104 9.16 -2.82 -9.50
C LEU A 104 8.43 -1.48 -9.44
N LEU A 105 7.30 -1.39 -10.15
CA LEU A 105 6.34 -0.29 -10.04
C LEU A 105 5.02 -0.84 -9.55
N VAL A 106 4.51 -0.32 -8.43
CA VAL A 106 3.24 -0.73 -7.83
C VAL A 106 2.29 0.44 -7.80
N GLU A 107 1.07 0.20 -8.28
CA GLU A 107 -0.07 1.10 -8.09
C GLU A 107 -1.10 0.41 -7.20
N VAL A 108 -1.66 1.14 -6.23
CA VAL A 108 -2.73 0.62 -5.37
C VAL A 108 -3.88 1.59 -5.29
N ARG A 109 -5.10 1.03 -5.31
CA ARG A 109 -6.37 1.76 -5.23
C ARG A 109 -7.34 1.01 -4.33
N LEU A 110 -8.40 1.70 -3.91
CA LEU A 110 -9.55 1.06 -3.29
C LEU A 110 -10.16 0.02 -4.24
N ASP A 111 -10.44 -1.18 -3.74
CA ASP A 111 -11.20 -2.19 -4.46
C ASP A 111 -12.69 -2.02 -4.19
N THR A 112 -13.40 -1.40 -5.13
CA THR A 112 -14.84 -1.16 -5.04
C THR A 112 -15.68 -2.35 -5.51
N ALA A 113 -15.06 -3.42 -5.99
CA ALA A 113 -15.79 -4.55 -6.59
C ALA A 113 -16.44 -5.43 -5.51
N GLY A 114 -17.71 -5.19 -5.21
CA GLY A 114 -18.54 -6.10 -4.40
C GLY A 114 -18.66 -5.75 -2.91
N GLU A 115 -18.39 -4.51 -2.50
CA GLU A 115 -18.65 -4.04 -1.14
C GLU A 115 -19.74 -2.95 -1.07
N GLY A 116 -20.46 -2.90 0.06
CA GLY A 116 -21.42 -1.84 0.36
C GLY A 116 -20.73 -0.52 0.73
N ALA A 117 -21.49 0.58 0.75
CA ALA A 117 -20.98 1.95 0.92
C ALA A 117 -20.03 2.17 2.12
N ASP A 118 -20.25 1.45 3.23
CA ASP A 118 -19.40 1.50 4.44
C ASP A 118 -17.94 1.07 4.21
N ALA A 119 -17.66 0.25 3.19
CA ALA A 119 -16.30 -0.17 2.87
C ALA A 119 -15.51 0.90 2.08
N ILE A 120 -16.21 1.94 1.60
CA ILE A 120 -15.64 3.00 0.76
C ILE A 120 -15.21 4.21 1.61
N ASP A 121 -15.87 4.47 2.75
CA ASP A 121 -15.53 5.55 3.70
C ASP A 121 -14.82 5.02 4.95
N LEU A 122 -13.55 4.64 4.79
CA LEU A 122 -12.69 4.19 5.89
C LEU A 122 -12.67 5.20 7.06
N PRO A 123 -12.47 6.52 6.85
CA PRO A 123 -12.48 7.49 7.93
C PRO A 123 -13.80 7.57 8.71
N GLY A 124 -14.95 7.56 8.01
CA GLY A 124 -16.27 7.62 8.64
C GLY A 124 -16.60 6.37 9.46
N ALA A 125 -16.27 5.19 8.93
CA ALA A 125 -16.42 3.94 9.65
C ALA A 125 -15.53 3.89 10.91
N LEU A 126 -14.28 4.36 10.82
CA LEU A 126 -13.38 4.40 11.98
C LEU A 126 -13.91 5.34 13.07
N ARG A 127 -14.38 6.54 12.67
CA ARG A 127 -14.96 7.54 13.58
C ARG A 127 -16.17 7.03 14.36
N SER A 128 -17.02 6.25 13.69
CA SER A 128 -18.29 5.79 14.28
C SER A 128 -18.17 4.51 15.09
N LYS A 129 -17.26 3.61 14.72
CA LYS A 129 -17.19 2.24 15.28
C LYS A 129 -15.89 1.97 16.05
N GLY A 130 -14.90 2.87 16.00
CA GLY A 130 -13.55 2.64 16.54
C GLY A 130 -12.73 1.58 15.77
N ARG A 131 -13.33 0.95 14.75
CA ARG A 131 -12.72 -0.06 13.90
C ARG A 131 -13.37 -0.04 12.53
N ALA A 132 -12.56 -0.15 11.48
CA ALA A 132 -13.04 -0.21 10.10
C ALA A 132 -12.18 -1.15 9.26
N SER A 133 -12.75 -1.69 8.19
CA SER A 133 -12.02 -2.50 7.21
C SER A 133 -12.28 -2.00 5.80
N VAL A 134 -11.27 -2.14 4.95
CA VAL A 134 -11.29 -1.68 3.56
C VAL A 134 -10.55 -2.67 2.68
N ARG A 135 -11.03 -2.92 1.46
CA ARG A 135 -10.27 -3.70 0.47
C ARG A 135 -9.53 -2.80 -0.51
N MET A 136 -8.36 -3.23 -0.91
CA MET A 136 -7.53 -2.55 -1.88
C MET A 136 -6.98 -3.52 -2.90
N GLU A 137 -6.91 -3.07 -4.13
CA GLU A 137 -6.24 -3.78 -5.22
C GLU A 137 -4.93 -3.07 -5.54
N ALA A 138 -3.84 -3.81 -5.39
CA ALA A 138 -2.50 -3.41 -5.79
C ALA A 138 -2.07 -4.19 -7.04
N ARG A 139 -1.39 -3.52 -7.96
CA ARG A 139 -0.86 -4.11 -9.19
C ARG A 139 0.61 -3.78 -9.32
N THR A 140 1.44 -4.79 -9.61
CA THR A 140 2.76 -4.53 -10.19
C THR A 140 2.57 -4.25 -11.67
N VAL A 141 2.83 -3.02 -12.10
CA VAL A 141 2.56 -2.53 -13.46
C VAL A 141 3.79 -2.76 -14.34
N LEU A 142 3.53 -3.12 -15.60
CA LEU A 142 4.54 -3.29 -16.65
C LEU A 142 4.57 -2.07 -17.56
N ALA A 143 5.67 -1.90 -18.31
CA ALA A 143 5.83 -0.79 -19.26
C ALA A 143 4.75 -0.75 -20.36
N ASP A 144 4.12 -1.89 -20.67
CA ASP A 144 3.00 -2.00 -21.62
C ASP A 144 1.63 -1.64 -21.02
N GLY A 145 1.59 -1.19 -19.75
CA GLY A 145 0.36 -0.90 -19.01
C GLY A 145 -0.35 -2.14 -18.46
N GLY A 146 0.16 -3.35 -18.73
CA GLY A 146 -0.33 -4.59 -18.17
C GLY A 146 0.08 -4.78 -16.70
N ALA A 147 -0.47 -5.82 -16.06
CA ALA A 147 -0.06 -6.21 -14.72
C ALA A 147 0.82 -7.47 -14.77
N ALA A 148 1.94 -7.44 -14.05
CA ALA A 148 2.77 -8.63 -13.78
C ALA A 148 2.25 -9.44 -12.59
N ALA A 149 1.67 -8.75 -11.60
CA ALA A 149 1.00 -9.37 -10.48
C ALA A 149 -0.15 -8.47 -9.99
N VAL A 150 -1.17 -9.08 -9.40
CA VAL A 150 -2.32 -8.39 -8.78
C VAL A 150 -2.53 -8.95 -7.39
N LEU A 151 -2.64 -8.09 -6.40
CA LEU A 151 -2.96 -8.41 -5.02
C LEU A 151 -4.25 -7.70 -4.63
N VAL A 152 -5.23 -8.44 -4.13
CA VAL A 152 -6.37 -7.87 -3.40
C VAL A 152 -6.18 -8.18 -1.93
N GLY A 153 -6.15 -7.15 -1.10
CA GLY A 153 -5.93 -7.26 0.34
C GLY A 153 -7.01 -6.54 1.13
N ARG A 154 -7.41 -7.12 2.27
CA ARG A 154 -8.28 -6.46 3.24
C ARG A 154 -7.45 -5.91 4.39
N TYR A 155 -7.56 -4.60 4.59
CA TYR A 155 -6.88 -3.87 5.65
C TYR A 155 -7.88 -3.49 6.73
N VAL A 156 -7.45 -3.54 7.99
CA VAL A 156 -8.25 -3.21 9.15
C VAL A 156 -7.56 -2.11 9.92
N ALA A 157 -8.27 -1.01 10.15
CA ALA A 157 -7.85 0.08 11.01
C ALA A 157 -8.57 -0.02 12.36
N ILE A 158 -7.83 0.17 13.45
CA ILE A 158 -8.34 0.22 14.82
C ILE A 158 -7.91 1.56 15.41
N ALA A 159 -8.86 2.33 15.93
CA ALA A 159 -8.58 3.65 16.51
C ALA A 159 -7.63 3.48 17.71
N ARG A 160 -6.71 4.43 17.88
CA ARG A 160 -5.88 4.52 19.07
C ARG A 160 -6.62 5.32 20.13
N ASP A 161 -6.58 4.84 21.37
CA ASP A 161 -7.09 5.56 22.54
C ASP A 161 -6.25 6.80 22.86
#